data_AF-R7D2M4-F1
#
_entry.id   AF-R7D2M4-F1
#
_cell.length_a   1.000
_cell.length_b   1.000
_cell.length_c   1.000
_cell.angle_alpha   90.00
_cell.angle_beta   90.00
_cell.angle_gamma   90.00
#
_symmetry.space_group_name_H-M   'P 1'
#
loop_
_entity.id
_entity.type
_entity.pdbx_description
1 polymer ?
#
loop_
_entity_poly.entity_id
_entity_poly.type
_entity_poly.pdbx_seq_one_letter_code
_entity_poly.pdbx_strand_id
1 'polypeptide(L)'
;MRYSRQLIEEQLGAGMRVAVVSTDYHLPRCAMFAASEGLDAVSVGASSAHRAWSRGYIRETAALTRAILPTYGIPILIALACMP
;
A
#
# COMPACT_ATOMS: atom_id res chain seq x y z
N MET A 1 2.48 -3.03 -9.44
CA MET A 1 3.62 -3.83 -8.93
C MET A 1 3.83 -5.12 -9.73
N ARG A 2 2.81 -5.60 -10.48
CA ARG A 2 2.93 -6.75 -11.41
C ARG A 2 4.19 -6.80 -12.28
N TYR A 3 4.51 -5.73 -12.99
CA TYR A 3 5.71 -5.70 -13.85
C TYR A 3 7.00 -5.89 -13.06
N SER A 4 7.13 -5.20 -11.93
CA SER A 4 8.29 -5.35 -11.04
C SER A 4 8.41 -6.78 -10.52
N ARG A 5 7.29 -7.41 -10.13
CA ARG A 5 7.26 -8.82 -9.73
C ARG A 5 7.77 -9.73 -10.85
N GLN A 6 7.24 -9.58 -12.06
CA GLN A 6 7.66 -10.37 -13.22
C GLN A 6 9.16 -10.23 -13.49
N LEU A 7 9.67 -8.99 -13.47
CA LEU A 7 11.09 -8.73 -13.67
C LEU A 7 11.96 -9.36 -12.57
N ILE A 8 11.54 -9.30 -11.31
CA ILE A 8 12.24 -9.94 -10.20
C ILE A 8 12.25 -11.47 -10.38
N GLU A 9 11.10 -12.06 -10.72
CA GLU A 9 11.00 -13.51 -10.95
C GLU A 9 11.87 -13.96 -12.13
N GLU A 10 11.92 -13.18 -13.22
CA GLU A 10 12.74 -13.46 -14.40
C GLU A 10 14.25 -13.35 -14.13
N GLN A 11 14.67 -12.36 -13.32
CA GLN A 11 16.08 -12.06 -13.11
C GLN A 11 16.71 -12.75 -11.90
N LEU A 12 15.91 -12.96 -10.84
CA LEU A 12 16.40 -13.42 -9.53
C LEU A 12 15.69 -14.69 -9.03
N GLY A 13 14.58 -15.08 -9.66
CA GLY A 13 13.76 -16.23 -9.26
C GLY A 13 12.55 -15.87 -8.39
N ALA A 14 11.67 -16.85 -8.21
CA ALA A 14 10.43 -16.68 -7.44
C ALA A 14 10.66 -16.68 -5.92
N GLY A 15 9.82 -15.95 -5.20
CA GLY A 15 9.83 -15.92 -3.73
C GLY A 15 10.95 -15.08 -3.12
N MET A 16 11.59 -14.22 -3.91
CA MET A 16 12.62 -13.31 -3.40
C MET A 16 12.04 -12.27 -2.44
N ARG A 17 12.74 -12.04 -1.34
CA ARG A 17 12.45 -10.94 -0.42
C ARG A 17 12.95 -9.63 -1.02
N VAL A 18 12.09 -8.61 -1.06
CA VAL A 18 12.35 -7.35 -1.76
C VAL A 18 12.19 -6.14 -0.86
N ALA A 19 12.92 -5.08 -1.17
CA ALA A 19 12.70 -3.76 -0.57
C ALA A 19 11.81 -2.92 -1.49
N VAL A 20 10.69 -2.44 -0.97
CA VAL A 20 9.83 -1.44 -1.63
C VAL A 20 10.24 -0.08 -1.09
N VAL A 21 10.94 0.68 -1.92
CA VAL A 21 11.45 2.00 -1.55
C VAL A 21 10.58 3.08 -2.18
N SER A 22 10.07 3.99 -1.36
CA SER A 22 9.28 5.14 -1.85
C SER A 22 9.36 6.31 -0.88
N THR A 23 8.74 7.42 -1.23
CA THR A 23 8.53 8.51 -0.27
C THR A 23 7.58 8.06 0.84
N ASP A 24 7.78 8.59 2.04
CA ASP A 24 6.96 8.35 3.23
C ASP A 24 5.44 8.42 3.00
N TYR A 25 4.96 9.34 2.14
CA TYR A 25 3.53 9.46 1.83
C TYR A 25 3.03 8.51 0.73
N HIS A 26 3.88 7.99 -0.15
CA HIS A 26 3.52 6.98 -1.16
C HIS A 26 3.68 5.54 -0.66
N LEU A 27 4.54 5.34 0.32
CA LEU A 27 4.94 4.05 0.83
C LEU A 27 3.76 3.14 1.21
N PRO A 28 2.70 3.63 1.91
CA PRO A 28 1.61 2.75 2.31
C PRO A 28 0.85 2.16 1.10
N ARG A 29 0.66 2.95 0.02
CA ARG A 29 0.01 2.45 -1.20
C ARG A 29 0.91 1.51 -1.98
N CYS A 30 2.21 1.81 -2.04
CA CYS A 30 3.20 0.91 -2.64
C CYS A 30 3.26 -0.44 -1.91
N ALA A 31 3.22 -0.42 -0.58
CA ALA A 31 3.17 -1.64 0.25
C ALA A 31 1.89 -2.45 -0.01
N MET A 32 0.73 -1.79 -0.09
CA MET A 32 -0.53 -2.46 -0.44
C MET A 32 -0.46 -3.14 -1.81
N PHE A 33 0.12 -2.48 -2.82
CA PHE A 33 0.31 -3.09 -4.13
C PHE A 33 1.34 -4.22 -4.14
N ALA A 34 2.39 -4.14 -3.32
CA ALA A 34 3.34 -5.24 -3.21
C ALA A 34 2.68 -6.47 -2.58
N ALA A 35 1.90 -6.27 -1.51
CA ALA A 35 1.14 -7.32 -0.86
C ALA A 35 0.09 -7.94 -1.80
N SER A 36 -0.63 -7.14 -2.60
CA SER A 36 -1.63 -7.66 -3.54
C SER A 36 -1.03 -8.53 -4.66
N GLU A 37 0.25 -8.34 -4.97
CA GLU A 37 0.97 -9.17 -5.95
C GLU A 37 1.66 -10.38 -5.30
N GLY A 38 1.56 -10.55 -3.98
CA GLY A 38 2.18 -11.65 -3.25
C GLY A 38 3.69 -11.50 -3.03
N LEU A 39 4.23 -10.28 -3.08
CA LEU A 39 5.64 -10.03 -2.82
C LEU A 39 5.94 -10.09 -1.31
N ASP A 40 7.01 -10.79 -0.92
CA ASP A 40 7.61 -10.67 0.42
C ASP A 40 8.42 -9.37 0.51
N ALA A 41 7.74 -8.29 0.88
CA ALA A 41 8.26 -6.94 0.79
C ALA A 41 8.51 -6.29 2.15
N VAL A 42 9.69 -5.69 2.32
CA VAL A 42 9.98 -4.71 3.38
C VAL A 42 9.88 -3.31 2.80
N SER A 43 9.14 -2.43 3.47
CA SER A 43 8.93 -1.06 3.01
C SER A 43 9.95 -0.10 3.63
N VAL A 44 10.57 0.74 2.80
CA VAL A 44 11.59 1.73 3.22
C VAL A 44 11.15 3.11 2.73
N GLY A 45 10.88 4.02 3.68
CA GLY A 45 10.43 5.37 3.41
C GLY A 45 11.58 6.37 3.32
N ALA A 46 11.55 7.21 2.29
CA ALA A 46 12.38 8.42 2.20
C ALA A 46 11.57 9.65 2.66
N SER A 47 12.23 10.55 3.39
CA SER A 47 11.61 11.79 3.87
C SER A 47 11.26 12.71 2.70
N SER A 48 10.09 13.31 2.78
CA SER A 48 9.58 14.24 1.77
C SER A 48 9.58 15.68 2.27
N ALA A 49 9.73 16.64 1.34
CA ALA A 49 9.51 18.05 1.65
C ALA A 49 8.06 18.27 2.15
N HIS A 50 7.89 19.00 3.27
CA HIS A 50 6.62 19.15 3.97
C HIS A 50 5.43 19.57 3.08
N ARG A 51 5.66 20.47 2.10
CA ARG A 51 4.60 20.92 1.17
C ARG A 51 4.14 19.83 0.20
N ALA A 52 5.05 18.96 -0.24
CA ALA A 52 4.70 17.81 -1.08
C ALA A 52 4.03 16.71 -0.24
N TRP A 53 4.45 16.58 1.03
CA TRP A 53 3.96 15.58 1.96
C TRP A 53 2.45 15.70 2.21
N SER A 54 1.94 16.87 2.62
CA SER A 54 0.53 16.99 3.04
C SER A 54 -0.46 16.67 1.92
N ARG A 55 -0.26 17.26 0.74
CA ARG A 55 -1.12 17.00 -0.43
C ARG A 55 -0.98 15.56 -0.93
N GLY A 56 0.25 15.04 -0.96
CA GLY A 56 0.53 13.67 -1.34
C GLY A 56 -0.16 12.69 -0.38
N TYR A 57 0.07 12.85 0.91
CA TYR A 57 -0.45 12.01 1.98
C TYR A 57 -1.98 11.93 1.93
N ILE A 58 -2.70 13.06 1.90
CA ILE A 58 -4.17 13.07 1.84
C ILE A 58 -4.69 12.26 0.65
N ARG A 59 -4.05 12.41 -0.52
CA ARG A 59 -4.46 11.71 -1.73
C ARG A 59 -4.22 10.20 -1.62
N GLU A 60 -3.07 9.79 -1.09
CA GLU A 60 -2.74 8.37 -0.92
C GLU A 60 -3.59 7.73 0.18
N THR A 61 -3.85 8.43 1.29
CA THR A 61 -4.80 8.00 2.33
C THR A 61 -6.20 7.82 1.75
N ALA A 62 -6.72 8.80 0.99
CA ALA A 62 -8.04 8.67 0.37
C ALA A 62 -8.12 7.48 -0.60
N ALA A 63 -7.06 7.23 -1.38
CA ALA A 63 -6.98 6.08 -2.27
C ALA A 63 -6.97 4.75 -1.50
N LEU A 64 -6.18 4.66 -0.42
CA LEU A 64 -6.13 3.49 0.45
C LEU A 64 -7.48 3.24 1.14
N THR A 65 -8.07 4.28 1.74
CA THR A 65 -9.40 4.19 2.37
C THR A 65 -10.41 3.67 1.37
N ARG A 66 -10.49 4.23 0.15
CA ARG A 66 -11.41 3.73 -0.88
C ARG A 66 -11.18 2.27 -1.25
N ALA A 67 -9.93 1.80 -1.24
CA ALA A 67 -9.60 0.41 -1.55
C ALA A 67 -10.02 -0.56 -0.43
N ILE A 68 -9.86 -0.16 0.83
CA ILE A 68 -10.14 -1.03 1.99
C ILE A 68 -11.57 -0.89 2.54
N LEU A 69 -12.26 0.21 2.23
CA LEU A 69 -13.59 0.53 2.75
C LEU A 69 -14.62 -0.59 2.47
N PRO A 70 -14.69 -1.19 1.27
CA PRO A 70 -15.65 -2.26 1.03
C PRO A 70 -15.40 -3.49 1.90
N THR A 71 -14.14 -3.84 2.12
CA THR A 71 -13.74 -5.07 2.83
C THR A 71 -13.83 -4.93 4.34
N TYR A 72 -13.45 -3.78 4.89
CA TYR A 72 -13.36 -3.59 6.35
C TYR A 72 -14.29 -2.49 6.85
N GLY A 73 -14.40 -1.38 6.13
CA GLY A 73 -15.19 -0.23 6.55
C GLY A 73 -16.70 -0.50 6.55
N ILE A 74 -17.25 -1.08 5.49
CA ILE A 74 -18.68 -1.40 5.41
C ILE A 74 -19.08 -2.38 6.53
N PRO A 75 -18.39 -3.51 6.75
CA PRO A 75 -18.72 -4.40 7.87
C PRO A 75 -18.65 -3.73 9.24
N ILE A 76 -17.64 -2.88 9.49
CA ILE A 76 -17.53 -2.14 10.75
C ILE A 76 -18.72 -1.18 10.92
N LEU A 77 -19.09 -0.44 9.87
CA LEU A 77 -20.22 0.48 9.92
C LEU A 77 -21.55 -0.24 10.16
N ILE A 78 -21.75 -1.39 9.51
CA ILE A 78 -22.91 -2.26 9.76
C ILE A 78 -22.91 -2.72 11.22
N ALA A 79 -21.77 -3.23 11.71
CA ALA A 79 -21.66 -3.69 13.09
C ALA A 79 -22.00 -2.58 14.09
N LEU A 80 -21.47 -1.37 13.89
CA LEU A 80 -21.78 -0.20 14.73
C LEU A 80 -23.25 0.22 14.67
N ALA A 81 -23.87 0.20 13.47
CA ALA A 81 -25.28 0.55 13.30
C ALA A 81 -26.23 -0.52 13.89
N CYS A 82 -25.77 -1.77 14.00
CA CYS A 82 -26.50 -2.89 14.59
C CYS A 82 -26.19 -3.10 16.08
N MET A 83 -25.33 -2.30 16.70
CA MET A 83 -25.12 -2.33 18.15
C MET A 83 -26.34 -1.69 18.85
N PRO A 84 -26.91 -2.36 19.87
CA PRO A 84 -28.09 -1.89 20.60
C PRO A 84 -27.81 -0.67 21.49
#